data_AF-A0A0N0PFE2-F1
#
_entry.id   AF-A0A0N0PFE2-F1
#
_cell.length_a   1.000
_cell.length_b   1.000
_cell.length_c   1.000
_cell.angle_alpha   90.00
_cell.angle_beta   90.00
_cell.angle_gamma   90.00
#
_symmetry.space_group_name_H-M   'P 1'
#
loop_
_entity.id
_entity.type
_entity.pdbx_description
1 polymer ?
#
loop_
_entity_poly.entity_id
_entity_poly.type
_entity_poly.pdbx_seq_one_letter_code
_entity_poly.pdbx_strand_id
1 'polypeptide(L)'
;MMANHPASSPKKFQYLETIVNGAAPLSETDAERFFTKSERKLDFRQGYGLTETSPVVALTPRGMDNYGCVGYPIPSTNLKIVNNEMKTLGANEVRYFIK
;
A
#
# COMPACT_ATOMS: atom_id res chain seq x y z
N MET A 1 -9.84 7.95 8.42
CA MET A 1 -8.83 8.66 7.60
C MET A 1 -8.78 10.13 8.00
N MET A 2 -7.62 10.79 8.04
CA MET A 2 -7.52 12.23 8.41
C MET A 2 -8.42 13.13 7.53
N ALA A 3 -8.68 12.72 6.29
CA ALA A 3 -9.64 13.38 5.40
C ALA A 3 -11.05 13.58 6.01
N ASN A 4 -11.48 12.74 6.95
CA ASN A 4 -12.80 12.80 7.57
C ASN A 4 -12.89 13.82 8.72
N HIS A 5 -11.76 14.35 9.19
CA HIS A 5 -11.76 15.33 10.26
C HIS A 5 -12.38 16.66 9.78
N PRO A 6 -13.23 17.35 10.56
CA PRO A 6 -13.87 18.61 10.14
C PRO A 6 -12.89 19.69 9.69
N ALA A 7 -11.71 19.71 10.30
CA ALA A 7 -10.66 20.66 9.98
C ALA A 7 -9.91 20.35 8.66
N SER A 8 -10.21 19.25 7.97
CA SER A 8 -9.55 18.88 6.70
C SER A 8 -10.03 19.76 5.56
N SER A 9 -9.08 20.30 4.79
CA SER A 9 -9.35 21.18 3.66
C SER A 9 -8.26 21.05 2.59
N PRO A 10 -8.56 21.39 1.32
CA PRO A 10 -7.57 21.36 0.23
C PRO A 10 -6.30 22.15 0.57
N LYS A 11 -6.45 23.34 1.17
CA LYS A 11 -5.33 24.19 1.59
C LYS A 11 -4.38 23.51 2.59
N LYS A 12 -4.88 22.62 3.46
CA LYS A 12 -4.02 21.86 4.38
C LYS A 12 -3.26 20.73 3.69
N PHE A 13 -3.77 20.24 2.56
CA PHE A 13 -3.16 19.16 1.78
C PHE A 13 -2.34 19.66 0.59
N GLN A 14 -2.20 20.98 0.42
CA GLN A 14 -1.53 21.59 -0.74
C GLN A 14 -0.05 21.17 -0.91
N TYR A 15 0.61 20.72 0.16
CA TYR A 15 2.00 20.26 0.13
C TYR A 15 2.15 18.73 0.17
N LEU A 16 1.04 18.00 0.22
CA LEU A 16 1.09 16.54 0.11
C LEU A 16 1.37 16.16 -1.35
N GLU A 17 2.30 15.22 -1.54
CA GLU A 17 2.66 14.67 -2.85
C GLU A 17 2.41 13.16 -2.87
N THR A 18 2.85 12.46 -1.82
CA THR A 18 2.73 11.01 -1.68
C THR A 18 2.12 10.64 -0.35
N ILE A 19 1.23 9.64 -0.37
CA ILE A 19 0.63 9.00 0.80
C ILE A 19 0.97 7.52 0.71
N VAL A 20 1.38 6.91 1.83
CA VAL A 20 1.65 5.46 1.88
C VAL A 20 0.73 4.83 2.93
N ASN A 21 -0.03 3.82 2.52
CA ASN A 21 -0.81 2.96 3.39
C ASN A 21 -0.12 1.59 3.54
N GLY A 22 -0.15 0.99 4.73
CA GLY A 22 0.42 -0.36 4.91
C GLY A 22 0.01 -1.13 6.14
N ALA A 23 -0.85 -0.58 7.00
CA ALA A 23 -1.33 -1.29 8.19
C ALA A 23 -2.55 -2.19 7.91
N ALA A 24 -3.40 -1.79 6.97
CA ALA A 24 -4.61 -2.51 6.60
C ALA A 24 -4.91 -2.30 5.11
N PRO A 25 -5.69 -3.20 4.46
CA PRO A 25 -6.12 -2.98 3.08
C PRO A 25 -6.82 -1.63 2.90
N LEU A 26 -6.41 -0.86 1.90
CA LEU A 26 -7.12 0.35 1.49
C LEU A 26 -8.22 -0.02 0.49
N SER A 27 -9.43 0.49 0.70
CA SER A 27 -10.46 0.42 -0.34
C SER A 27 -10.25 1.53 -1.37
N GLU A 28 -10.57 1.26 -2.65
CA GLU A 28 -10.57 2.28 -3.70
C GLU A 28 -11.46 3.48 -3.31
N THR A 29 -12.60 3.22 -2.68
CA THR A 29 -13.53 4.27 -2.21
C THR A 29 -12.92 5.21 -1.16
N ASP A 30 -11.99 4.72 -0.33
CA ASP A 30 -11.32 5.58 0.66
C ASP A 30 -10.28 6.48 0.00
N ALA A 31 -9.56 5.98 -1.01
CA ALA A 31 -8.65 6.79 -1.82
C ALA A 31 -9.41 7.89 -2.57
N GLU A 32 -10.53 7.55 -3.23
CA GLU A 32 -11.39 8.49 -3.95
C GLU A 32 -11.94 9.59 -3.04
N ARG A 33 -12.39 9.23 -1.82
CA ARG A 33 -12.82 10.21 -0.81
C ARG A 33 -11.70 11.18 -0.45
N PHE A 34 -10.46 10.70 -0.32
CA PHE A 34 -9.32 11.56 -0.06
C PHE A 34 -9.02 12.50 -1.22
N PHE A 35 -9.03 12.00 -2.46
CA PHE A 35 -8.81 12.83 -3.66
C PHE A 35 -9.89 13.90 -3.81
N THR A 36 -11.15 13.54 -3.59
CA THR A 36 -12.27 14.49 -3.60
C THR A 36 -12.07 15.58 -2.55
N LYS A 37 -11.67 15.21 -1.32
CA LYS A 37 -11.47 16.16 -0.22
C LYS A 37 -10.24 17.07 -0.41
N SER A 38 -9.21 16.58 -1.11
CA SER A 38 -7.98 17.32 -1.39
C SER A 38 -8.00 18.08 -2.71
N GLU A 39 -9.04 17.87 -3.54
CA GLU A 39 -9.20 18.42 -4.89
C GLU A 39 -8.01 18.11 -5.82
N ARG A 40 -7.26 17.05 -5.51
CA ARG A 40 -6.04 16.65 -6.21
C ARG A 40 -5.96 15.14 -6.28
N LYS A 41 -5.48 14.63 -7.43
CA LYS A 41 -5.01 13.26 -7.51
C LYS A 41 -3.58 13.21 -6.94
N LEU A 42 -3.42 12.50 -5.82
CA LEU A 42 -2.13 12.34 -5.14
C LEU A 42 -1.57 10.94 -5.42
N ASP A 43 -0.26 10.79 -5.28
CA ASP A 43 0.38 9.48 -5.36
C ASP A 43 0.07 8.66 -4.10
N PHE A 44 -0.97 7.84 -4.18
CA PHE A 44 -1.44 7.03 -3.07
C PHE A 44 -0.93 5.60 -3.21
N ARG A 45 0.04 5.23 -2.38
CA ARG A 45 0.79 3.98 -2.48
C ARG A 45 0.38 3.02 -1.37
N GLN A 46 0.41 1.75 -1.69
CA GLN A 46 0.31 0.66 -0.72
C GLN A 46 1.66 -0.02 -0.53
N GLY A 47 1.97 -0.35 0.71
CA GLY A 47 3.11 -1.17 1.09
C GLY A 47 2.73 -2.20 2.14
N TYR A 48 3.53 -3.25 2.23
CA TYR A 48 3.37 -4.30 3.22
C TYR A 48 4.67 -4.47 4.00
N GLY A 49 4.56 -4.62 5.31
CA GLY A 49 5.67 -4.84 6.22
C GLY A 49 5.19 -5.57 7.48
N LEU A 50 6.14 -6.22 8.15
CA LEU A 50 6.00 -6.84 9.46
C LEU A 50 6.88 -6.11 10.46
N THR A 51 6.58 -6.20 11.75
CA THR A 51 7.41 -5.60 12.82
C THR A 51 8.85 -6.10 12.77
N GLU A 52 9.03 -7.37 12.39
CA GLU A 52 10.30 -8.08 12.25
C GLU A 52 11.06 -7.69 10.97
N THR A 53 10.46 -6.90 10.08
CA THR A 53 11.05 -6.47 8.81
C THR A 53 11.09 -4.96 8.72
N SER A 54 12.29 -4.36 8.78
CA SER A 54 12.44 -2.91 8.66
C SER A 54 11.88 -2.37 7.34
N PRO A 55 11.24 -1.18 7.36
CA PRO A 55 9.84 -1.00 7.72
C PRO A 55 8.83 -1.53 6.68
N VAL A 56 9.30 -1.91 5.48
CA VAL A 56 8.46 -2.35 4.36
C VAL A 56 9.21 -3.39 3.54
N VAL A 57 8.54 -4.48 3.17
CA VAL A 57 9.11 -5.54 2.32
C VAL A 57 8.62 -5.46 0.88
N ALA A 58 7.43 -4.89 0.65
CA ALA A 58 6.88 -4.65 -0.67
C ALA A 58 6.20 -3.28 -0.75
N LEU A 59 6.31 -2.61 -1.90
CA LEU A 59 5.71 -1.29 -2.13
C LEU A 59 5.25 -1.16 -3.59
N THR A 60 4.07 -0.61 -3.79
CA THR A 60 3.55 -0.22 -5.12
C THR A 60 4.41 0.88 -5.74
N PRO A 61 4.72 0.84 -7.05
CA PRO A 61 5.40 1.93 -7.75
C PRO A 61 4.58 3.23 -7.73
N ARG A 62 5.26 4.36 -7.94
CA ARG A 62 4.60 5.67 -8.08
C ARG A 62 3.63 5.66 -9.27
N GLY A 63 2.43 6.22 -9.08
CA GLY A 63 1.41 6.34 -10.12
C GLY A 63 0.63 5.05 -10.41
N MET A 64 0.80 4.01 -9.59
CA MET A 64 -0.03 2.81 -9.68
C MET A 64 -1.37 3.05 -8.97
N ASP A 65 -2.47 3.02 -9.72
CA ASP A 65 -3.84 3.21 -9.19
C ASP A 65 -4.50 1.89 -8.72
N ASN A 66 -3.73 0.80 -8.56
CA ASN A 66 -4.24 -0.47 -8.05
C ASN A 66 -4.11 -0.54 -6.52
N TYR A 67 -5.18 -0.18 -5.81
CA TYR A 67 -5.27 -0.26 -4.35
C TYR A 67 -5.60 -1.66 -3.81
N GLY A 68 -5.64 -2.68 -4.67
CA GLY A 68 -5.83 -4.08 -4.26
C GLY A 68 -4.52 -4.84 -4.03
N CYS A 69 -3.36 -4.25 -4.34
CA CYS A 69 -2.06 -4.91 -4.21
C CYS A 69 -1.08 -4.09 -3.35
N VAL A 70 -0.02 -4.77 -2.89
CA VAL A 70 1.06 -4.16 -2.08
C VAL A 70 2.34 -3.91 -2.89
N GLY A 71 2.28 -4.20 -4.19
CA GLY A 71 3.37 -3.95 -5.15
C GLY A 71 4.47 -5.01 -5.14
N TYR A 72 5.70 -4.53 -5.35
CA TYR A 72 6.87 -5.37 -5.61
C TYR A 72 7.81 -5.39 -4.41
N PRO A 73 8.65 -6.45 -4.26
CA PRO A 73 9.71 -6.46 -3.28
C PRO A 73 10.58 -5.21 -3.38
N ILE A 74 10.94 -4.63 -2.22
CA ILE A 74 11.96 -3.58 -2.15
C ILE A 74 13.30 -4.15 -2.63
N PRO A 75 14.18 -3.35 -3.27
CA PRO A 75 15.51 -3.81 -3.66
C PRO A 75 16.24 -4.52 -2.52
N SER A 76 16.97 -5.59 -2.86
CA SER A 76 17.67 -6.45 -1.90
C SER A 76 16.74 -7.21 -0.93
N THR A 77 15.45 -7.33 -1.24
CA THR A 77 14.50 -8.19 -0.51
C THR A 77 14.04 -9.34 -1.39
N ASN A 78 14.15 -10.57 -0.87
CA ASN A 78 13.58 -11.75 -1.49
C ASN A 78 12.24 -12.07 -0.82
N LEU A 79 11.28 -12.53 -1.62
CA LEU A 79 9.94 -12.91 -1.18
C LEU A 79 9.57 -14.23 -1.87
N LYS A 80 8.86 -15.10 -1.15
CA LYS A 80 8.32 -16.34 -1.72
C LYS A 80 6.96 -16.67 -1.10
N ILE A 81 6.11 -17.30 -1.90
CA ILE A 81 4.84 -17.87 -1.45
C ILE A 81 5.06 -19.38 -1.25
N VAL A 82 4.66 -19.90 -0.09
CA VAL A 82 4.84 -21.32 0.24
C VAL A 82 3.58 -21.98 0.77
N ASN A 83 3.44 -23.28 0.51
CA ASN A 83 2.42 -24.11 1.15
C ASN A 83 2.78 -24.45 2.61
N ASN A 84 1.92 -25.24 3.28
CA ASN A 84 2.11 -25.67 4.66
C ASN A 84 3.35 -26.56 4.87
N GLU A 85 3.89 -27.12 3.78
CA GLU A 85 5.07 -27.99 3.75
C GLU A 85 6.33 -27.19 3.37
N MET A 86 6.28 -25.85 3.36
CA MET A 86 7.37 -24.95 2.97
C MET A 86 7.83 -25.08 1.51
N LYS A 87 7.02 -25.73 0.65
CA LYS A 87 7.27 -25.82 -0.78
C LYS A 87 6.87 -24.51 -1.47
N THR A 88 7.75 -24.00 -2.33
CA THR A 88 7.50 -22.79 -3.13
C THR A 88 6.38 -23.04 -4.14
N LEU A 89 5.47 -22.07 -4.22
CA LEU A 89 4.33 -22.07 -5.13
C LEU A 89 4.60 -21.20 -6.37
N GLY A 90 3.89 -21.51 -7.45
CA GLY A 90 3.94 -20.79 -8.72
C GLY A 90 3.08 -19.53 -8.73
N ALA A 91 3.07 -18.85 -9.88
CA ALA A 91 2.26 -17.66 -10.07
C ALA A 91 0.76 -17.96 -9.89
N ASN A 92 0.01 -17.00 -9.32
CA ASN A 92 -1.43 -17.09 -9.04
C ASN A 92 -1.85 -18.14 -8.00
N GLU A 93 -0.92 -18.73 -7.25
CA GLU A 93 -1.24 -19.61 -6.13
C GLU A 93 -1.27 -18.82 -4.81
N VAL A 94 -2.33 -19.00 -4.02
CA VAL A 94 -2.56 -18.22 -2.78
C VAL A 94 -2.15 -19.04 -1.56
N ARG A 95 -1.25 -18.51 -0.73
CA ARG A 95 -0.85 -19.14 0.54
C ARG A 95 -0.02 -18.19 1.43
N TYR A 96 0.81 -18.76 2.31
CA TYR A 96 1.65 -18.01 3.24
C TYR A 96 2.75 -17.25 2.51
N PHE A 97 2.91 -16.00 2.92
CA PHE A 97 3.96 -15.11 2.47
C PHE A 97 5.14 -15.22 3.44
N ILE A 98 6.33 -15.53 2.91
CA ILE A 98 7.56 -15.56 3.70
C ILE A 98 8.68 -14.77 2.99
N LYS A 99 9.55 -14.18 3.79
CA LYS A 99 10.76 -13.46 3.38
C LYS A 99 11.95 -14.42 3.35
#